data_AF-A0A7C3G1C3-F1
#
_entry.id   AF-A0A7C3G1C3-F1
#
_cell.length_a   1.000
_cell.length_b   1.000
_cell.length_c   1.000
_cell.angle_alpha   90.00
_cell.angle_beta   90.00
_cell.angle_gamma   90.00
#
_symmetry.space_group_name_H-M   'P 1'
#
loop_
_entity.id
_entity.type
_entity.pdbx_description
1 polymer ?
#
loop_
_entity_poly.entity_id
_entity_poly.type
_entity_poly.pdbx_seq_one_letter_code
_entity_poly.pdbx_strand_id
1 'polypeptide(L)' 'MRRGNISLGDIQCKECMKTVPHSERYLAIDEEDGVEVEEGGTTVYYCVECALKKGLAYYKEEKDERILTFFPDSEI' A
#
# COMPACT_ATOMS: atom_id res chain seq x y z
N MET A 1 -3.81 -5.84 -8.45
CA MET A 1 -4.92 -5.25 -7.66
C MET A 1 -4.42 -4.70 -6.33
N ARG A 2 -4.71 -3.43 -6.01
CA ARG A 2 -4.30 -2.77 -4.76
C ARG A 2 -5.27 -3.01 -3.62
N ARG A 3 -4.76 -3.38 -2.43
CA ARG A 3 -5.57 -3.66 -1.23
C ARG A 3 -5.03 -2.95 -0.01
N GLY A 4 -5.79 -1.98 0.51
CA GLY A 4 -5.52 -1.35 1.81
C GLY A 4 -5.92 -2.27 2.96
N ASN A 5 -5.02 -2.51 3.91
CA ASN A 5 -5.22 -3.43 5.03
C ASN A 5 -4.76 -2.81 6.37
N ILE A 6 -5.12 -3.45 7.48
CA ILE A 6 -4.68 -3.12 8.84
C ILE A 6 -3.81 -4.25 9.36
N SER A 7 -2.61 -3.94 9.83
CA SER A 7 -1.62 -4.91 10.31
C SER A 7 -1.99 -5.46 11.70
N LEU A 8 -1.67 -6.74 11.92
CA LEU A 8 -1.68 -7.38 13.25
C LEU A 8 -0.31 -7.32 13.95
N GLY A 9 0.65 -6.59 13.38
CA GLY A 9 2.00 -6.41 13.93
C GLY A 9 3.06 -7.35 13.37
N ASP A 10 2.75 -8.07 12.29
CA ASP A 10 3.56 -9.12 11.68
C ASP A 10 3.90 -8.86 10.20
N ILE A 11 3.34 -7.81 9.60
CA ILE A 11 3.57 -7.44 8.21
C ILE A 11 4.91 -6.72 8.05
N GLN A 12 5.75 -7.16 7.11
CA GLN A 12 7.02 -6.50 6.79
C GLN A 12 6.93 -5.71 5.49
N CYS A 13 7.30 -4.43 5.53
CA CYS A 13 7.37 -3.59 4.33
C CYS A 13 8.53 -4.04 3.43
N LYS A 14 8.27 -4.31 2.15
CA LYS A 14 9.29 -4.71 1.16
C LYS A 14 10.39 -3.65 0.97
N GLU A 15 10.03 -2.37 1.03
CA GLU A 15 10.97 -1.28 0.73
C GLU A 15 11.89 -0.95 1.92
N CYS A 16 11.30 -0.64 3.08
CA CYS A 16 12.08 -0.20 4.24
C CYS A 16 12.43 -1.35 5.21
N MET A 17 11.93 -2.56 4.95
CA MET A 17 12.15 -3.79 5.75
C MET A 17 11.68 -3.70 7.21
N LYS A 18 11.01 -2.62 7.60
CA LYS A 18 10.41 -2.45 8.92
C LYS A 18 9.11 -3.24 9.01
N THR A 19 8.87 -3.81 10.18
CA THR A 19 7.57 -4.38 10.54
C THR A 19 6.55 -3.25 10.72
N VAL A 20 5.39 -3.38 10.08
CA VAL A 20 4.25 -2.49 10.24
C VAL A 20 3.60 -2.80 11.60
N PRO A 21 3.55 -1.83 12.53
CA PRO A 21 3.00 -2.06 13.86
C PRO A 21 1.55 -2.56 13.84
N HIS A 22 1.11 -3.16 14.94
CA HIS A 22 -0.28 -3.54 15.12
C HIS A 22 -1.20 -2.31 14.98
N SER A 23 -2.36 -2.50 14.35
CA SER A 23 -3.35 -1.45 14.06
C SER A 23 -2.92 -0.38 13.04
N GLU A 24 -1.70 -0.45 12.50
CA GLU A 24 -1.26 0.46 11.44
C GLU A 24 -1.70 -0.01 10.05
N ARG A 25 -1.89 0.94 9.14
CA ARG A 25 -2.30 0.66 7.76
C ARG A 25 -1.12 0.23 6.89
N TYR A 26 -1.40 -0.60 5.90
CA TYR A 26 -0.43 -0.95 4.85
C TYR A 26 -1.16 -1.25 3.53
N LEU A 27 -0.39 -1.23 2.45
CA LEU A 27 -0.82 -1.59 1.12
C LEU A 27 -0.30 -2.98 0.76
N ALA A 28 -1.18 -3.86 0.28
CA ALA A 28 -0.82 -5.10 -0.38
C ALA A 28 -1.07 -4.95 -1.89
N ILE A 29 -0.07 -5.32 -2.70
CA ILE A 29 -0.18 -5.37 -4.16
C ILE A 29 0.48 -6.65 -4.67
N ASP A 30 0.08 -7.10 -5.85
CA ASP A 30 0.75 -8.20 -6.53
C ASP A 30 1.81 -7.62 -7.48
N GLU A 31 3.04 -8.12 -7.39
CA GLU A 31 4.15 -7.72 -8.24
C GLU A 31 4.77 -8.92 -8.96
N GLU A 32 5.18 -8.72 -10.21
CA GLU A 32 6.04 -9.62 -10.99
C GLU A 32 7.27 -8.84 -11.44
N ASP A 33 8.47 -9.34 -11.16
CA ASP A 33 9.75 -8.65 -11.45
C ASP A 33 9.83 -7.19 -10.97
N GLY A 34 9.15 -6.87 -9.87
CA GLY A 34 9.12 -5.53 -9.27
C GLY A 34 8.18 -4.55 -9.97
N VAL A 35 7.36 -5.02 -10.91
CA VAL A 35 6.28 -4.28 -11.55
C VAL A 35 4.95 -4.76 -11.00
N GLU A 36 4.06 -3.83 -10.69
CA GLU A 36 2.70 -4.17 -10.25
C GLU A 36 1.94 -4.89 -11.38
N VAL A 37 1.24 -5.96 -11.02
CA VAL A 37 0.39 -6.74 -11.94
C VAL A 37 -1.03 -6.86 -11.40
N GLU A 38 -1.99 -7.04 -12.31
CA GLU A 38 -3.41 -7.13 -11.93
C GLU A 38 -3.68 -8.36 -11.07
N GLU A 39 -3.21 -9.53 -11.48
CA GLU A 39 -3.33 -10.82 -10.78
C GLU A 39 -2.14 -11.74 -11.10
N GLY A 40 -1.87 -12.72 -10.23
CA GLY A 40 -0.92 -13.81 -10.48
C GLY A 40 0.54 -13.55 -10.07
N GLY A 41 0.87 -12.33 -9.64
CA GLY A 41 2.18 -11.98 -9.11
C GLY A 41 2.42 -12.44 -7.66
N THR A 42 3.60 -12.13 -7.15
CA THR A 42 3.91 -12.28 -5.71
C THR A 42 3.33 -11.10 -4.95
N THR A 43 2.47 -11.38 -3.96
CA THR A 43 1.96 -10.33 -3.09
C THR A 43 3.09 -9.73 -2.25
N VAL A 44 3.24 -8.41 -2.31
CA VAL A 44 4.19 -7.65 -1.52
C VAL A 44 3.46 -6.61 -0.68
N TYR A 45 4.10 -6.16 0.40
CA TYR A 45 3.51 -5.22 1.34
C TYR A 45 4.33 -3.93 1.43
N TYR A 46 3.64 -2.80 1.47
CA TYR A 46 4.23 -1.49 1.67
C TYR A 46 3.56 -0.78 2.84
N CYS A 47 4.36 -0.26 3.78
CA CYS A 47 3.83 0.66 4.78
C CYS A 47 3.31 1.94 4.12
N VAL A 48 2.44 2.68 4.80
CA VAL A 48 1.86 3.94 4.28
C VAL A 48 2.94 4.89 3.76
N GLU A 49 4.03 5.09 4.50
CA GLU A 49 5.12 5.99 4.08
C GLU A 49 5.75 5.58 2.75
N CYS A 50 6.05 4.29 2.56
CA CYS A 50 6.66 3.79 1.33
C CYS A 50 5.66 3.80 0.17
N ALA A 51 4.38 3.49 0.42
CA ALA A 51 3.32 3.57 -0.57
C ALA A 51 3.13 5.01 -1.08
N LEU A 52 3.13 6.00 -0.18
CA LEU A 52 3.08 7.43 -0.54
C LEU A 52 4.31 7.85 -1.37
N LYS A 53 5.52 7.46 -0.96
CA LYS A 53 6.76 7.79 -1.69
C LYS A 53 6.81 7.19 -3.09
N LYS A 54 6.22 6.01 -3.28
CA LYS A 54 6.12 5.34 -4.59
C LYS A 54 4.96 5.84 -5.46
N GLY A 55 4.10 6.72 -4.94
CA GLY A 55 2.89 7.16 -5.64
C GLY A 55 1.79 6.09 -5.73
N LEU A 56 1.90 5.01 -4.95
CA LEU A 56 0.88 3.95 -4.86
C LEU A 56 -0.30 4.36 -3.94
N ALA A 57 -0.08 5.39 -3.13
CA ALA A 57 -1.07 5.96 -2.23
C ALA A 57 -0.95 7.49 -2.24
N TYR A 58 -2.02 8.17 -1.84
CA TYR A 58 -2.01 9.61 -1.61
C TYR A 58 -3.03 10.00 -0.54
N TYR A 59 -2.89 11.21 0.00
CA TYR A 59 -3.91 11.81 0.84
C TYR A 59 -4.78 12.75 0.01
N LYS A 60 -6.09 12.58 0.10
CA LYS A 60 -7.09 13.53 -0.41
C LYS A 60 -7.65 14.34 0.75
N GLU A 61 -7.78 15.64 0.55
CA GLU A 61 -8.51 16.51 1.47
C GLU A 61 -9.97 16.60 1.01
N GLU A 62 -10.91 16.16 1.85
CA GLU A 62 -12.34 16.27 1.61
C GLU A 62 -13.02 16.83 2.85
N LYS A 63 -13.72 17.96 2.71
CA LYS A 63 -14.49 18.60 3.81
C LYS A 63 -13.72 18.64 5.13
N ASP A 64 -12.49 19.13 5.08
CA ASP A 64 -11.56 19.28 6.20
C ASP A 64 -10.99 17.96 6.79
N GLU A 65 -11.29 16.81 6.19
CA GLU A 65 -10.70 15.51 6.55
C GLU A 65 -9.61 15.07 5.58
N ARG A 66 -8.58 14.39 6.10
CA ARG A 66 -7.51 13.76 5.31
C ARG A 66 -7.78 12.27 5.15
N ILE A 67 -8.11 11.87 3.94
CA ILE A 67 -8.42 10.50 3.56
C ILE A 67 -7.21 9.88 2.87
N LEU A 68 -6.70 8.78 3.41
CA LEU A 68 -5.67 7.98 2.73
C LEU A 68 -6.35 7.11 1.69
N THR A 69 -5.98 7.29 0.42
CA THR A 69 -6.52 6.55 -0.71
C THR A 69 -5.43 5.75 -1.40
N PHE A 70 -5.73 4.48 -1.68
CA PHE A 70 -4.96 3.61 -2.55
C PHE A 70 -5.76 3.50 -3.86
N PHE A 71 -5.27 4.04 -4.98
CA PHE A 71 -5.99 3.95 -6.26
C PHE A 71 -6.12 2.48 -6.70
N PRO A 72 -7.15 2.07 -7.45
CA PRO A 72 -7.07 0.91 -8.33
C PRO A 72 -6.28 1.24 -9.61
N ASP A 73 -5.75 0.22 -10.30
CA ASP A 73 -4.94 0.32 -11.54
C ASP A 73 -5.56 1.20 -12.65
N SER A 74 -6.88 1.39 -12.64
CA SER A 74 -7.66 1.92 -13.76
C SER A 74 -7.98 3.43 -13.73
N GLU A 75 -7.37 4.23 -12.86
CA GLU A 75 -7.58 5.68 -12.79
C GLU A 75 -6.31 6.53 -13.00
N ILE A 76 -5.37 6.08 -13.84
CA ILE A 76 -4.28 6.90 -14.41
C ILE A 76 -4.31 6.86 -15.94
#